data_AF-A0A4R6F3S0-F1
#
_entry.id   AF-A0A4R6F3S0-F1
#
_cell.length_a   1.000
_cell.length_b   1.000
_cell.length_c   1.000
_cell.angle_alpha   90.00
_cell.angle_beta   90.00
_cell.angle_gamma   90.00
#
_symmetry.space_group_name_H-M   'P 1'
#
loop_
_entity.id
_entity.type
_entity.pdbx_description
1 polymer ?
#
loop_
_entity_poly.entity_id
_entity_poly.type
_entity_poly.pdbx_seq_one_letter_code
_entity_poly.pdbx_strand_id
1 'polypeptide(L)'
;MPDILIPDEADSNPNSEQTEQLEQAVAEMQEAVSHYRTCAGDIDDDFRKVNEHRRLSLDDLPYGEEMVRTKGLPASLCHAARLLEPESVSMAAFNEARAIVIEAHETLEDCTSLPPDTCEPD
;
A
#
# COMPACT_ATOMS: atom_id res chain seq x y z
N MET A 1 -8.40 5.41 -5.70
CA MET A 1 -7.65 5.36 -4.43
C MET A 1 -8.44 6.05 -3.34
N PRO A 2 -8.31 5.61 -2.08
CA PRO A 2 -8.72 6.41 -0.95
C PRO A 2 -7.97 7.74 -0.95
N ASP A 3 -8.66 8.81 -0.56
CA ASP A 3 -8.07 10.14 -0.41
C ASP A 3 -7.37 10.20 0.96
N ILE A 4 -6.15 9.68 1.03
CA ILE A 4 -5.40 9.54 2.27
C ILE A 4 -4.73 10.87 2.61
N LEU A 5 -5.06 11.41 3.78
CA LEU A 5 -4.44 12.64 4.27
C LEU A 5 -3.06 12.33 4.86
N ILE A 6 -2.01 12.55 4.06
CA ILE A 6 -0.63 12.41 4.54
C ILE A 6 -0.19 13.76 5.16
N PRO A 7 0.25 13.79 6.43
CA PRO A 7 0.71 15.02 7.06
C PRO A 7 1.98 15.56 6.38
N ASP A 8 2.28 16.84 6.55
CA ASP A 8 3.50 17.47 6.01
C ASP A 8 4.78 16.98 6.70
N GLU A 9 5.93 17.30 6.10
CA GLU A 9 7.24 17.02 6.71
C GLU A 9 7.38 17.79 8.03
N ALA A 10 7.96 17.15 9.04
CA ALA A 10 8.19 17.76 10.33
C ALA A 10 9.59 18.39 10.40
N ASP A 11 9.66 19.68 10.76
CA ASP A 11 10.92 20.41 11.02
C ASP A 11 11.47 20.20 12.46
N SER A 12 10.71 19.51 13.30
CA SER A 12 11.06 19.18 14.69
C SER A 12 10.33 17.91 15.14
N ASN A 13 10.54 17.44 16.38
CA ASN A 13 9.82 16.26 16.85
C ASN A 13 8.30 16.51 16.80
N PRO A 14 7.52 15.61 16.17
CA PRO A 14 6.08 15.78 16.02
C PRO A 14 5.39 15.77 17.38
N ASN A 15 4.24 16.43 17.46
CA ASN A 15 3.34 16.26 18.59
C ASN A 15 2.50 14.98 18.44
N SER A 16 1.68 14.66 19.45
CA SER A 16 0.83 13.47 19.44
C SER A 16 -0.16 13.48 18.28
N GLU A 17 -0.78 14.64 17.99
CA GLU A 17 -1.77 14.76 16.92
C GLU A 17 -1.17 14.48 15.53
N GLN A 18 0.03 15.00 15.24
CA GLN A 18 0.73 14.72 13.99
C GLN A 18 1.09 13.24 13.87
N THR A 19 1.53 12.63 14.98
CA THR A 19 1.86 11.20 15.03
C THR A 19 0.62 10.35 14.78
N GLU A 20 -0.49 10.62 15.47
CA GLU A 20 -1.78 9.94 15.30
C GLU A 20 -2.31 10.07 13.86
N GLN A 21 -2.17 11.23 13.23
CA GLN A 21 -2.54 11.42 11.82
C GLN A 21 -1.71 10.53 10.89
N LEU A 22 -0.39 10.45 11.11
CA LEU A 22 0.47 9.62 10.29
C LEU A 22 0.22 8.12 10.55
N GLU A 23 -0.05 7.71 11.79
CA GLU A 23 -0.45 6.34 12.12
C GLU A 23 -1.73 5.94 11.38
N GLN A 24 -2.73 6.82 11.36
CA GLN A 24 -3.96 6.60 10.60
C GLN A 24 -3.68 6.45 9.11
N ALA A 25 -2.83 7.32 8.53
CA ALA A 25 -2.44 7.22 7.13
C ALA A 25 -1.69 5.93 6.81
N VAL A 26 -0.82 5.45 7.71
CA VAL A 26 -0.15 4.14 7.57
C VAL A 26 -1.18 3.01 7.57
N ALA A 27 -2.15 3.03 8.49
CA ALA A 27 -3.19 2.00 8.59
C ALA A 27 -4.08 1.95 7.34
N GLU A 28 -4.56 3.11 6.88
CA GLU A 28 -5.36 3.21 5.64
C GLU A 28 -4.58 2.71 4.43
N MET A 29 -3.29 3.04 4.35
CA MET A 29 -2.44 2.57 3.26
C MET A 29 -2.19 1.06 3.32
N GLN A 30 -2.03 0.49 4.53
CA GLN A 30 -1.92 -0.97 4.70
C GLN A 30 -3.18 -1.68 4.21
N GLU A 31 -4.36 -1.16 4.54
CA GLU A 31 -5.63 -1.69 4.06
C GLU A 31 -5.74 -1.57 2.54
N ALA A 32 -5.45 -0.41 1.97
CA ALA A 32 -5.50 -0.17 0.53
C ALA A 32 -4.56 -1.11 -0.25
N VAL A 33 -3.30 -1.25 0.18
CA VAL A 33 -2.33 -2.16 -0.43
C VAL A 33 -2.76 -3.61 -0.29
N SER A 34 -3.26 -4.01 0.88
CA SER A 34 -3.74 -5.38 1.12
C SER A 34 -4.93 -5.72 0.24
N HIS A 35 -5.91 -4.80 0.17
CA HIS A 35 -7.09 -4.94 -0.68
C HIS A 35 -6.69 -5.04 -2.14
N TYR A 36 -5.87 -4.10 -2.63
CA TYR A 36 -5.43 -4.09 -4.02
C TYR A 36 -4.77 -5.41 -4.43
N ARG A 37 -3.81 -5.87 -3.61
CA ARG A 37 -3.06 -7.10 -3.90
C ARG A 37 -3.91 -8.36 -3.83
N THR A 38 -4.94 -8.37 -2.97
CA THR A 38 -5.88 -9.49 -2.88
C THR A 38 -6.70 -9.57 -4.17
N CYS A 39 -7.36 -8.46 -4.55
CA CYS A 39 -8.19 -8.42 -5.75
C CYS A 39 -7.39 -8.66 -7.04
N ALA A 40 -6.24 -8.00 -7.19
CA ALA A 40 -5.35 -8.21 -8.33
C ALA A 40 -4.87 -9.67 -8.43
N GLY A 41 -4.51 -10.26 -7.28
CA GLY A 41 -4.10 -11.65 -7.20
C GLY A 41 -5.21 -12.63 -7.59
N ASP A 42 -6.43 -12.40 -7.11
CA ASP A 42 -7.60 -13.23 -7.44
C ASP A 42 -7.92 -13.18 -8.94
N ILE A 43 -7.85 -11.99 -9.55
CA ILE A 43 -8.05 -11.83 -11.00
C ILE A 43 -6.96 -12.57 -11.79
N ASP A 44 -5.70 -12.45 -11.40
CA ASP A 44 -4.59 -13.15 -12.05
C ASP A 44 -4.73 -14.67 -11.91
N ASP A 45 -5.17 -15.17 -10.77
CA ASP A 45 -5.37 -16.61 -10.54
C ASP A 45 -6.57 -17.14 -11.33
N ASP A 46 -7.66 -16.39 -11.45
CA ASP A 46 -8.79 -16.75 -12.31
C ASP A 46 -8.41 -16.72 -13.80
N PHE A 47 -7.61 -15.73 -14.21
CA PHE A 47 -7.07 -15.68 -15.57
C PHE A 47 -6.20 -16.90 -15.88
N ARG A 48 -5.36 -17.33 -14.93
CA ARG A 48 -4.55 -18.57 -15.05
C ARG A 48 -5.42 -19.80 -15.18
N LYS A 49 -6.48 -19.94 -14.37
CA LYS A 49 -7.40 -21.09 -14.43
C LYS A 49 -8.07 -21.21 -15.81
N VAL A 50 -8.58 -20.10 -16.34
CA VAL A 50 -9.21 -20.09 -17.67
C VAL A 50 -8.22 -20.42 -18.80
N ASN A 51 -6.93 -20.11 -18.58
CA ASN A 51 -5.86 -20.33 -19.54
C ASN A 51 -4.92 -21.49 -19.12
N GLU A 52 -5.39 -22.48 -18.35
CA GLU A 52 -4.54 -23.54 -17.78
C GLU A 52 -3.76 -24.36 -18.82
N HIS A 53 -4.26 -24.38 -20.06
CA HIS A 53 -3.66 -25.05 -21.20
C HIS A 53 -2.50 -24.26 -21.83
N ARG A 54 -2.25 -23.04 -21.38
CA ARG A 54 -1.18 -22.15 -21.85
C ARG A 54 -0.13 -21.97 -20.77
N ARG A 55 1.12 -21.83 -21.21
CA ARG A 55 2.21 -21.39 -20.32
C ARG A 55 2.19 -19.86 -20.28
N LEU A 56 1.76 -19.30 -19.16
CA LEU A 56 1.72 -17.86 -18.92
C LEU A 56 2.98 -17.42 -18.16
N SER A 57 3.53 -16.27 -18.55
CA SER A 57 4.53 -15.50 -17.81
C SER A 57 3.85 -14.37 -17.03
N LEU A 58 4.63 -13.58 -16.26
CA LEU A 58 4.08 -12.43 -15.54
C LEU A 58 3.50 -11.37 -16.49
N ASP A 59 4.19 -11.11 -17.59
CA ASP A 59 3.78 -10.13 -18.61
C ASP A 59 2.49 -10.56 -19.35
N ASP A 60 2.10 -11.84 -19.25
CA ASP A 60 0.84 -12.35 -19.80
C ASP A 60 -0.34 -12.20 -18.83
N LEU A 61 -0.09 -11.85 -17.56
CA LEU A 61 -1.11 -11.72 -16.54
C LEU A 61 -1.63 -10.27 -16.47
N PRO A 62 -2.94 -10.07 -16.25
CA PRO A 62 -3.52 -8.74 -16.14
C PRO A 62 -2.85 -7.82 -15.11
N TYR A 63 -2.39 -8.37 -13.98
CA TYR A 63 -1.76 -7.61 -12.88
C TYR A 63 -0.38 -8.15 -12.48
N GLY A 64 0.25 -8.95 -13.35
CA GLY A 64 1.48 -9.67 -13.01
C GLY A 64 2.64 -8.73 -12.64
N GLU A 65 2.77 -7.60 -13.34
CA GLU A 65 3.81 -6.60 -13.08
C GLU A 65 3.52 -5.80 -11.80
N GLU A 66 2.26 -5.45 -11.57
CA GLU A 66 1.74 -4.72 -10.42
C GLU A 66 1.94 -5.52 -9.12
N MET A 67 1.76 -6.84 -9.18
CA MET A 67 2.02 -7.73 -8.06
C MET A 67 3.51 -7.80 -7.67
N VAL A 68 4.41 -7.57 -8.63
CA VAL A 68 5.85 -7.45 -8.38
C VAL A 68 6.17 -6.07 -7.81
N ARG A 69 5.67 -4.99 -8.43
CA ARG A 69 5.87 -3.60 -7.98
C ARG A 69 5.42 -3.39 -6.54
N THR A 70 4.24 -3.90 -6.18
CA THR A 70 3.66 -3.72 -4.84
C THR A 70 4.17 -4.73 -3.81
N LYS A 71 5.08 -5.65 -4.17
CA LYS A 71 5.52 -6.77 -3.31
C LYS A 71 6.16 -6.30 -2.00
N GLY A 72 6.92 -5.21 -2.04
CA GLY A 72 7.63 -4.68 -0.88
C GLY A 72 6.76 -3.84 0.05
N LEU A 73 5.68 -3.25 -0.46
CA LEU A 73 4.88 -2.25 0.25
C LEU A 73 4.35 -2.73 1.62
N PRO A 74 3.82 -3.97 1.78
CA PRO A 74 3.36 -4.43 3.08
C PRO A 74 4.47 -4.43 4.14
N ALA A 75 5.69 -4.82 3.77
CA ALA A 75 6.82 -4.84 4.70
C ALA A 75 7.28 -3.41 5.05
N SER A 76 7.34 -2.51 4.06
CA SER A 76 7.67 -1.11 4.28
C SER A 76 6.65 -0.42 5.19
N LEU A 77 5.35 -0.62 4.96
CA LEU A 77 4.30 -0.06 5.80
C LEU A 77 4.29 -0.65 7.22
N CYS A 78 4.61 -1.94 7.38
CA CYS A 78 4.86 -2.51 8.70
C CYS A 78 6.04 -1.84 9.42
N HIS A 79 7.08 -1.46 8.68
CA HIS A 79 8.22 -0.73 9.23
C HIS A 79 7.82 0.70 9.62
N ALA A 80 7.07 1.41 8.78
CA ALA A 80 6.53 2.72 9.10
C ALA A 80 5.70 2.72 10.39
N ALA A 81 4.82 1.73 10.58
CA ALA A 81 4.06 1.58 11.83
C ALA A 81 4.98 1.45 13.05
N ARG A 82 6.02 0.62 12.96
CA ARG A 82 7.00 0.43 14.05
C ARG A 82 7.82 1.68 14.38
N LEU A 83 8.05 2.56 13.40
CA LEU A 83 8.72 3.84 13.63
C LEU A 83 7.88 4.80 14.49
N LEU A 84 6.55 4.61 14.49
CA LEU A 84 5.58 5.46 15.19
C LEU A 84 5.15 4.90 16.55
N GLU A 85 5.32 3.59 16.80
CA GLU A 85 5.03 2.93 18.08
C GLU A 85 5.66 3.56 19.36
N PRO A 86 6.86 4.18 19.34
CA PRO A 86 7.46 4.75 20.54
C PRO A 86 6.65 5.92 21.14
N GLU A 87 6.62 6.01 22.48
CA GLU A 87 5.93 7.09 23.23
C GLU A 87 6.40 8.50 22.82
N SER A 88 7.64 8.62 22.35
CA SER A 88 8.16 9.86 21.77
C SER A 88 8.79 9.58 20.39
N VAL A 89 8.07 9.94 19.34
CA VAL A 89 8.54 9.82 17.96
C VAL A 89 9.55 10.93 17.65
N SER A 90 10.67 10.55 17.05
CA SER A 90 11.67 11.53 16.59
C SER A 90 11.26 12.11 15.23
N MET A 91 11.70 13.34 14.94
CA MET A 91 11.55 13.97 13.62
C MET A 91 11.98 13.05 12.47
N ALA A 92 13.11 12.34 12.63
CA ALA A 92 13.64 11.44 11.60
C ALA A 92 12.72 10.23 11.37
N ALA A 93 12.25 9.60 12.46
CA ALA A 93 11.33 8.46 12.37
C ALA A 93 9.99 8.84 11.75
N PHE A 94 9.48 10.03 12.09
CA PHE A 94 8.26 10.58 11.52
C PHE A 94 8.39 10.82 10.01
N ASN A 95 9.45 11.51 9.59
CA ASN A 95 9.67 11.83 8.17
C ASN A 95 9.97 10.56 7.35
N GLU A 96 10.63 9.56 7.93
CA GLU A 96 10.84 8.25 7.30
C GLU A 96 9.52 7.49 7.11
N ALA A 97 8.69 7.38 8.16
CA ALA A 97 7.38 6.76 8.07
C ALA A 97 6.49 7.47 7.03
N ARG A 98 6.50 8.81 7.02
CA ARG A 98 5.81 9.64 6.03
C ARG A 98 6.28 9.34 4.60
N ALA A 99 7.58 9.27 4.37
CA ALA A 99 8.13 8.96 3.05
C ALA A 99 7.67 7.59 2.54
N ILE A 100 7.59 6.60 3.43
CA ILE A 100 7.08 5.26 3.10
C ILE A 100 5.60 5.31 2.69
N VAL A 101 4.76 6.07 3.40
CA VAL A 101 3.34 6.21 3.05
C VAL A 101 3.18 6.91 1.69
N ILE A 102 3.97 7.95 1.42
CA ILE A 102 3.99 8.63 0.11
C ILE A 102 4.39 7.66 -1.00
N GLU A 103 5.50 6.94 -0.84
CA GLU A 103 5.97 5.97 -1.83
C GLU A 103 4.90 4.89 -2.10
N ALA A 104 4.26 4.38 -1.04
CA ALA A 104 3.18 3.41 -1.17
C ALA A 104 1.96 4.00 -1.90
N HIS A 105 1.56 5.23 -1.59
CA HIS A 105 0.46 5.94 -2.24
C HIS A 105 0.74 6.10 -3.75
N GLU A 106 1.87 6.69 -4.09
CA GLU A 106 2.28 6.94 -5.47
C GLU A 106 2.43 5.63 -6.27
N THR A 107 3.01 4.60 -5.65
CA THR A 107 3.14 3.28 -6.28
C THR A 107 1.78 2.69 -6.59
N LEU A 108 0.84 2.78 -5.64
CA LEU A 108 -0.49 2.24 -5.85
C LEU A 108 -1.22 3.05 -6.93
N GLU A 109 -1.11 4.39 -6.93
CA GLU A 109 -1.76 5.27 -7.92
C GLU A 109 -1.29 4.99 -9.35
N ASP A 110 -0.02 4.60 -9.52
CA ASP A 110 0.56 4.20 -10.81
C ASP A 110 0.16 2.78 -11.23
N CYS A 111 -0.48 1.99 -10.35
CA CYS A 111 -0.92 0.66 -10.70
C CYS A 111 -2.20 0.67 -11.55
N THR A 112 -2.37 -0.36 -12.37
CA THR A 112 -3.60 -0.58 -13.13
C THR A 112 -4.82 -0.64 -12.21
N SER A 113 -5.85 0.15 -12.52
CA SER A 113 -7.09 0.21 -11.74
C SER A 113 -7.82 -1.13 -11.73
N LEU A 114 -8.26 -1.54 -10.54
CA LEU A 114 -9.14 -2.70 -10.37
C LEU A 114 -10.52 -2.45 -10.98
N PRO A 115 -11.19 -3.49 -11.51
CA PRO A 115 -12.55 -3.36 -12.00
C PRO A 115 -13.54 -3.02 -10.86
N PRO A 116 -14.61 -2.27 -11.16
CA PRO A 116 -15.52 -1.74 -10.15
C PRO A 116 -16.32 -2.82 -9.38
N ASP A 117 -16.49 -4.01 -9.97
CA ASP A 117 -17.26 -5.13 -9.38
C ASP A 117 -16.41 -6.14 -8.60
N THR A 118 -15.08 -5.95 -8.52
CA THR A 118 -14.24 -6.83 -7.71
C THR A 118 -14.18 -6.32 -6.28
N CYS A 119 -14.87 -7.03 -5.39
CA CYS A 119 -14.84 -6.90 -3.94
C CYS A 119 -15.43 -5.60 -3.37
N GLU A 120 -16.73 -5.37 -3.57
CA GLU A 120 -17.50 -4.74 -2.48
C GLU A 120 -17.57 -5.76 -1.32
N PRO A 121 -17.24 -5.38 -0.08
CA PRO A 121 -17.55 -6.24 1.05
C PRO A 121 -19.08 -6.35 1.17
N ASP A 122 -19.60 -7.58 1.10
CA ASP A 122 -20.97 -7.92 1.53
C ASP A 122 -21.22 -7.52 3.00
#